data_AF-D7KPS0-F1
#
_entry.id   AF-D7KPS0-F1
#
_cell.length_a   1.000
_cell.length_b   1.000
_cell.length_c   1.000
_cell.angle_alpha   90.00
_cell.angle_beta   90.00
_cell.angle_gamma   90.00
#
_symmetry.space_group_name_H-M   'P 1'
#
loop_
_entity.id
_entity.type
_entity.pdbx_description
1 polymer ?
#
loop_
_entity_poly.entity_id
_entity_poly.type
_entity_poly.pdbx_seq_one_letter_code
_entity_poly.pdbx_strand_id
1 'polypeptide(L)'
;MGRRHSASECLKHYEDLTRIRAPQCVIAREITKLHEEFWRGYIGEAKQEFLIRQPKGEVTLLIEGKEETKAENPTESQLEEELRGLISDGHSLSTAVKTVAERTSMRKKEVYLMALKKFAKQIQVEDEVDE
;
A
#
# COMPACT_ATOMS: atom_id res chain seq x y z
N MET A 1 6.94 -30.13 -14.56
CA MET A 1 5.50 -30.37 -14.76
C MET A 1 4.75 -29.18 -14.17
N GLY A 2 4.53 -28.12 -14.96
CA GLY A 2 3.91 -26.89 -14.47
C GLY A 2 2.43 -27.11 -14.21
N ARG A 3 1.95 -26.85 -12.98
CA ARG A 3 0.52 -26.87 -12.67
C ARG A 3 -0.16 -25.78 -13.50
N ARG A 4 -1.00 -26.19 -14.44
CA ARG A 4 -1.89 -25.29 -15.16
C ARG A 4 -3.08 -25.03 -14.26
N HIS A 5 -3.13 -23.84 -13.66
CA HIS A 5 -4.29 -23.38 -12.91
C HIS A 5 -5.31 -22.77 -13.87
N SER A 6 -6.59 -23.07 -13.67
CA SER A 6 -7.66 -22.43 -14.44
C SER A 6 -7.83 -20.97 -13.99
N ALA A 7 -8.31 -20.09 -14.87
CA ALA A 7 -8.61 -18.69 -14.51
C ALA A 7 -9.54 -18.60 -13.27
N SER A 8 -10.50 -19.54 -13.18
CA SER A 8 -11.40 -19.66 -12.03
C SER A 8 -10.70 -20.05 -10.72
N GLU A 9 -9.58 -20.77 -10.78
CA GLU A 9 -8.80 -21.17 -9.60
C GLU A 9 -7.91 -20.03 -9.11
N CYS A 10 -7.34 -19.25 -10.02
CA CYS A 10 -6.58 -18.04 -9.68
C CYS A 10 -7.47 -17.00 -8.96
N LEU A 11 -8.72 -16.85 -9.40
CA LEU A 11 -9.68 -15.91 -8.79
C LEU A 11 -10.08 -16.28 -7.35
N LYS A 12 -9.88 -17.52 -6.91
CA LYS A 12 -10.14 -17.93 -5.51
C LYS A 12 -9.22 -17.22 -4.51
N HIS A 13 -7.99 -16.90 -4.91
CA HIS A 13 -7.02 -16.22 -4.05
C HIS A 13 -7.38 -14.75 -3.81
N TYR A 14 -8.33 -14.21 -4.57
CA TYR A 14 -8.79 -12.83 -4.48
C TYR A 14 -10.18 -12.71 -3.82
N GLU A 15 -10.68 -13.77 -3.16
CA GLU A 15 -11.95 -13.73 -2.41
C GLU A 15 -11.96 -12.63 -1.34
N ASP A 16 -10.80 -12.35 -0.73
CA ASP A 16 -10.64 -11.29 0.27
C ASP A 16 -10.76 -9.86 -0.30
N LEU A 17 -10.63 -9.68 -1.63
CA LEU A 17 -10.78 -8.38 -2.30
C LEU A 17 -12.24 -7.98 -2.56
N THR A 18 -13.21 -8.77 -2.07
CA THR A 18 -14.65 -8.48 -2.19
C THR A 18 -15.17 -7.45 -1.19
N ARG A 19 -14.30 -6.80 -0.40
CA ARG A 19 -14.72 -5.84 0.62
C ARG A 19 -14.92 -4.42 0.07
N ILE A 20 -16.13 -3.90 0.31
CA ILE A 20 -16.66 -2.52 0.14
C ILE A 20 -16.70 -1.98 -1.31
N ARG A 21 -15.67 -2.20 -2.13
CA ARG A 21 -15.70 -1.97 -3.58
C ARG A 21 -14.78 -3.00 -4.22
N ALA A 22 -15.35 -4.00 -4.88
CA ALA A 22 -14.55 -4.95 -5.65
C ALA A 22 -13.72 -4.16 -6.69
N PRO A 23 -12.41 -4.43 -6.84
CA PRO A 23 -11.60 -3.74 -7.84
C PRO A 23 -12.09 -4.08 -9.25
N GLN A 24 -11.99 -3.12 -10.15
CA GLN A 24 -12.16 -3.39 -11.57
C GLN A 24 -11.02 -4.30 -12.06
N CYS A 25 -11.31 -5.12 -13.05
CA CYS A 25 -10.31 -5.95 -13.70
C CYS A 25 -10.61 -6.11 -15.19
N VAL A 26 -9.55 -6.43 -15.92
CA VAL A 26 -9.59 -6.82 -17.33
C VAL A 26 -9.02 -8.21 -17.44
N ILE A 27 -9.77 -9.12 -18.07
CA ILE A 27 -9.30 -10.45 -18.40
C ILE A 27 -9.17 -10.52 -19.92
N ALA A 28 -7.95 -10.75 -20.38
CA ALA A 28 -7.63 -10.86 -21.79
C ALA A 28 -7.18 -12.28 -22.12
N ARG A 29 -7.64 -12.82 -23.25
CA ARG A 29 -7.31 -14.18 -23.72
C ARG A 29 -6.62 -14.13 -25.06
N GLU A 30 -5.56 -14.94 -25.20
CA GLU A 30 -4.80 -15.11 -26.45
C GLU A 30 -4.38 -13.77 -27.13
N ILE A 31 -3.86 -12.82 -26.34
CA ILE A 31 -3.48 -11.45 -26.77
C ILE A 31 -2.56 -11.45 -28.01
N THR A 32 -1.80 -12.52 -28.26
CA THR A 32 -0.87 -12.61 -29.40
C THR A 32 -1.48 -13.25 -30.65
N LYS A 33 -2.76 -13.65 -30.63
CA LYS A 33 -3.45 -14.29 -31.76
C LYS A 33 -4.53 -13.35 -32.32
N LEU A 34 -4.86 -13.52 -33.61
CA LEU A 34 -5.86 -12.73 -34.34
C LEU A 34 -7.27 -12.68 -33.67
N HIS A 35 -7.54 -13.57 -32.71
CA HIS A 35 -8.80 -13.70 -31.98
C HIS A 35 -8.64 -13.33 -30.50
N GLU A 36 -8.24 -12.08 -30.25
CA GLU A 36 -8.16 -11.54 -28.89
C GLU A 36 -9.57 -11.39 -28.30
N GLU A 37 -9.76 -11.88 -27.07
CA GLU A 37 -10.98 -11.64 -26.31
C GLU A 37 -10.66 -10.85 -25.05
N PHE A 38 -11.41 -9.76 -24.83
CA PHE A 38 -11.30 -8.94 -23.62
C PHE A 38 -12.62 -8.94 -22.88
N TRP A 39 -12.55 -9.31 -21.60
CA TRP A 39 -13.63 -9.14 -20.64
C TRP A 39 -13.24 -8.03 -19.65
N ARG A 40 -14.19 -7.16 -19.31
CA ARG A 40 -14.00 -6.05 -18.37
C ARG A 40 -15.15 -6.04 -17.38
N GLY A 41 -14.85 -5.81 -16.12
CA GLY A 41 -15.85 -5.76 -15.06
C GLY A 41 -15.19 -5.80 -13.69
N TYR A 42 -15.97 -6.05 -12.65
CA TYR A 42 -15.43 -6.19 -11.30
C TYR A 42 -14.91 -7.60 -11.06
N ILE A 43 -13.87 -7.74 -10.22
CA ILE A 43 -13.27 -9.06 -9.94
C ILE A 43 -14.29 -10.08 -9.38
N GLY A 44 -15.31 -9.60 -8.67
CA GLY A 44 -16.41 -10.44 -8.18
C GLY A 44 -17.28 -11.02 -9.31
N GLU A 45 -17.55 -10.24 -10.35
CA GLU A 45 -18.33 -10.65 -11.53
C GLU A 45 -17.52 -11.61 -12.40
N ALA A 46 -16.21 -11.37 -12.51
CA ALA A 46 -15.29 -12.22 -13.26
C ALA A 46 -15.36 -13.69 -12.80
N LYS A 47 -15.47 -13.92 -11.49
CA LYS A 47 -15.57 -15.28 -10.95
C LYS A 47 -16.78 -16.02 -11.49
N GLN A 48 -17.94 -15.36 -11.55
CA GLN A 48 -19.17 -15.97 -12.05
C GLN A 48 -19.09 -16.23 -13.56
N GLU A 49 -18.63 -15.25 -14.32
CA GLU A 49 -18.54 -15.36 -15.78
C GLU A 49 -17.56 -16.47 -16.21
N PHE A 50 -16.39 -16.55 -15.57
CA PHE A 50 -15.35 -17.51 -15.94
C PHE A 50 -15.57 -18.91 -15.35
N LEU A 51 -16.44 -19.07 -14.34
CA LEU A 51 -16.92 -20.37 -13.90
C LEU A 51 -17.82 -21.03 -14.96
N ILE A 52 -18.63 -20.22 -15.65
CA ILE A 52 -19.57 -20.66 -16.70
C ILE A 52 -18.84 -20.84 -18.04
N ARG A 53 -18.08 -19.83 -18.49
CA ARG A 53 -17.43 -19.87 -19.81
C ARG A 53 -16.26 -20.85 -19.90
N GLN A 54 -15.59 -21.14 -18.78
CA GLN A 54 -14.40 -22.00 -18.71
C GLN A 54 -13.42 -21.83 -19.90
N PRO A 55 -12.95 -20.60 -20.17
CA PRO A 55 -12.08 -20.37 -21.32
C PRO A 55 -10.78 -21.17 -21.18
N LYS A 56 -10.36 -21.78 -22.29
CA LYS A 56 -9.12 -22.54 -22.39
C LYS A 56 -8.03 -21.68 -23.04
N GLY A 57 -6.78 -21.92 -22.68
CA GLY A 57 -5.62 -21.19 -23.21
C GLY A 57 -5.00 -20.25 -22.18
N GLU A 58 -4.08 -19.40 -22.64
CA GLU A 58 -3.43 -18.41 -21.79
C GLU A 58 -4.35 -17.22 -21.53
N VAL A 59 -4.37 -16.77 -20.27
CA VAL A 59 -5.22 -15.69 -19.78
C VAL A 59 -4.34 -14.69 -19.05
N THR A 60 -4.46 -13.41 -19.41
CA THR A 60 -3.85 -12.28 -18.70
C THR A 60 -4.92 -11.59 -17.87
N LEU A 61 -4.66 -11.41 -16.58
CA LEU A 61 -5.53 -10.70 -15.65
C LEU A 61 -4.85 -9.40 -15.22
N LEU A 62 -5.50 -8.27 -15.50
CA LEU A 62 -5.12 -6.95 -15.01
C LEU A 62 -6.12 -6.53 -13.95
N ILE A 63 -5.66 -6.18 -12.75
CA ILE A 63 -6.51 -5.76 -11.63
C ILE A 63 -6.20 -4.30 -11.32
N GLU A 64 -7.25 -3.52 -11.07
CA GLU A 64 -7.15 -2.17 -10.54
C GLU A 64 -6.31 -2.19 -9.26
N GLY A 65 -5.25 -1.38 -9.22
CA GLY A 65 -4.44 -1.23 -8.03
C GLY A 65 -5.29 -0.71 -6.88
N LYS A 66 -5.06 -1.22 -5.67
CA LYS A 66 -5.64 -0.62 -4.47
C LYS A 66 -5.11 0.81 -4.40
N GLU A 67 -6.00 1.82 -4.34
CA GLU A 67 -5.56 3.11 -3.83
C GLU A 67 -4.96 2.82 -2.45
N GLU A 68 -3.65 3.04 -2.31
CA GLU A 68 -3.10 3.27 -0.98
C GLU A 68 -3.95 4.41 -0.44
N THR A 69 -4.89 4.07 0.43
CA THR A 69 -5.52 5.01 1.33
C THR A 69 -4.34 5.68 1.99
N LYS A 70 -3.92 6.83 1.46
CA LYS A 70 -2.91 7.68 2.07
C LYS A 70 -3.36 7.75 3.50
N ALA A 71 -2.59 7.14 4.40
CA ALA A 71 -2.89 7.22 5.82
C ALA A 71 -3.14 8.71 6.05
N GLU A 72 -4.35 9.05 6.50
CA GLU A 72 -4.71 10.43 6.78
C GLU A 72 -3.54 11.02 7.54
N ASN A 73 -3.04 12.18 7.10
CA ASN A 73 -1.91 12.80 7.76
C ASN A 73 -2.25 12.84 9.24
N PRO A 74 -1.46 12.18 10.11
CA PRO A 74 -1.75 12.16 11.52
C PRO A 74 -1.88 13.59 12.01
N THR A 75 -2.79 13.79 12.97
CA THR A 75 -2.95 15.09 13.59
C THR A 75 -1.63 15.54 14.22
N GLU A 76 -1.43 16.85 14.37
CA GLU A 76 -0.22 17.39 14.99
C GLU A 76 0.05 16.78 16.38
N SER A 77 -1.01 16.47 17.13
CA SER A 77 -0.91 15.81 18.44
C SER A 77 -0.37 14.37 18.36
N GLN A 78 -0.80 13.59 17.36
CA GLN A 78 -0.34 12.22 17.17
C GLN A 78 1.14 12.17 16.74
N LEU A 79 1.54 13.10 15.86
CA LEU A 79 2.93 13.26 15.45
C LEU A 79 3.81 13.65 16.63
N GLU A 80 3.34 14.58 17.47
CA GLU A 80 4.06 15.01 18.66
C GLU A 80 4.26 13.87 19.66
N GLU A 81 3.24 13.04 19.88
CA GLU A 81 3.33 11.86 20.74
C GLU A 81 4.31 10.82 20.19
N GLU A 82 4.24 10.50 18.90
CA GLU A 82 5.15 9.53 18.28
C GLU A 82 6.60 10.02 18.26
N LEU A 83 6.82 11.30 17.94
CA LEU A 83 8.16 11.91 18.02
C LEU A 83 8.69 11.91 19.46
N ARG A 84 7.85 12.24 20.46
CA ARG A 84 8.26 12.22 21.87
C ARG A 84 8.61 10.82 22.33
N GLY A 85 7.86 9.81 21.91
CA GLY A 85 8.13 8.40 22.21
C GLY A 85 9.50 7.98 21.68
N LEU A 86 9.76 8.23 20.40
CA LEU A 86 11.04 7.89 19.76
C LEU A 86 12.23 8.61 20.40
N ILE A 87 12.08 9.89 20.76
CA ILE A 87 13.12 10.64 21.48
C ILE A 87 13.33 10.07 22.89
N SER A 88 12.26 9.72 23.60
CA SER A 88 12.34 9.11 24.94
C SER A 88 12.99 7.73 24.92
N ASP A 89 12.85 7.00 23.80
CA ASP A 89 13.51 5.72 23.54
C ASP A 89 15.00 5.89 23.16
N GLY A 90 15.53 7.11 23.17
CA GLY A 90 16.94 7.43 22.88
C GLY A 90 17.26 7.57 21.39
N HIS A 91 16.26 7.64 20.51
CA HIS A 91 16.52 7.96 19.11
C HIS A 91 16.80 9.45 18.92
N SER A 92 17.85 9.76 18.15
CA SER A 92 18.11 11.15 17.75
C SER A 92 16.95 11.75 16.97
N LEU A 93 16.78 13.07 17.04
CA LEU A 93 15.71 13.82 16.35
C LEU A 93 15.65 13.50 14.85
N SER A 94 16.82 13.35 14.21
CA SER A 94 16.92 13.01 12.78
C SER A 94 16.35 11.63 12.47
N THR A 95 16.62 10.64 13.33
CA THR A 95 16.11 9.28 13.20
C THR A 95 14.61 9.24 13.49
N ALA A 96 14.14 9.91 14.55
CA ALA A 96 12.73 9.99 14.89
C ALA A 96 11.90 10.61 13.75
N VAL A 97 12.37 11.74 13.21
CA VAL A 97 11.73 12.42 12.06
C VAL A 97 11.71 11.53 10.82
N LYS A 98 12.79 10.76 10.57
CA LYS A 98 12.84 9.83 9.43
C LYS A 98 11.80 8.72 9.60
N THR A 99 11.75 8.08 10.76
CA THR A 99 10.82 6.99 11.07
C THR A 99 9.36 7.45 10.94
N VAL A 100 9.03 8.63 11.47
CA VAL A 100 7.68 9.21 11.39
C VAL A 100 7.33 9.59 9.95
N ALA A 101 8.26 10.18 9.18
CA ALA A 101 8.02 10.53 7.78
C ALA A 101 7.87 9.29 6.87
N GLU A 102 8.51 8.16 7.18
CA GLU A 102 8.36 6.91 6.44
C GLU A 102 7.01 6.22 6.69
N ARG A 103 6.42 6.43 7.88
CA ARG A 103 5.14 5.85 8.29
C ARG A 103 3.92 6.71 7.93
N THR A 104 4.16 7.95 7.52
CA THR A 104 3.11 8.95 7.26
C THR A 104 3.20 9.46 5.83
N SER A 105 2.12 10.08 5.34
CA SER A 105 2.13 10.72 4.00
C SER A 105 2.80 12.12 4.02
N MET A 106 3.49 12.49 5.09
CA MET A 106 4.03 13.84 5.30
C MET A 106 5.44 13.99 4.75
N ARG A 107 5.77 15.21 4.31
CA ARG A 107 7.14 15.50 3.85
C ARG A 107 8.08 15.52 5.05
N LYS A 108 9.22 14.84 4.94
CA LYS A 108 10.28 14.87 5.97
C LYS A 108 10.62 16.28 6.49
N LYS A 109 10.62 17.27 5.60
CA LYS A 109 10.86 18.69 5.93
C LYS A 109 9.79 19.27 6.87
N GLU A 110 8.53 18.90 6.70
CA GLU A 110 7.40 19.39 7.51
C GLU A 110 7.47 18.79 8.92
N VAL A 111 7.70 17.47 9.00
CA VAL A 111 7.90 16.75 10.27
C VAL A 111 9.11 17.32 11.02
N TYR A 112 10.21 17.60 10.33
CA TYR A 112 11.40 18.22 10.92
C TYR A 112 11.15 19.61 11.49
N LEU A 113 10.47 20.49 10.74
CA LEU A 113 10.15 21.85 11.21
C LEU A 113 9.20 21.83 12.42
N MET A 114 8.23 20.91 12.43
CA MET A 114 7.35 20.69 13.57
C MET A 114 8.14 20.21 14.79
N ALA A 115 9.01 19.23 14.59
CA ALA A 115 9.85 18.69 15.66
C ALA A 115 10.78 19.76 16.24
N LEU A 116 11.42 20.59 15.41
CA LEU A 116 12.21 21.73 15.87
C LEU A 116 11.37 22.71 16.70
N LYS A 117 10.16 23.07 16.26
CA LYS A 117 9.30 24.00 17.02
C LYS A 117 8.90 23.46 18.39
N LYS A 118 8.63 22.16 18.48
CA LYS A 118 8.11 21.51 19.70
C LYS A 118 9.21 21.06 20.66
N PHE A 119 10.35 20.63 20.14
CA PHE A 119 11.42 20.00 20.89
C PHE A 119 12.71 20.85 20.97
N ALA A 120 12.74 22.08 20.44
CA ALA A 120 13.90 22.99 20.53
C ALA A 120 14.48 23.18 21.94
N LYS A 121 13.69 22.95 23.01
CA LYS A 121 14.15 23.04 24.40
C LYS A 121 14.87 21.79 24.92
N GLN A 122 14.74 20.64 24.28
CA GLN A 122 15.40 19.38 24.68
C GLN A 122 16.76 19.17 23.99
N ILE A 123 17.07 19.96 22.96
CA ILE A 123 18.29 19.82 22.13
C ILE A 123 19.56 20.25 22.89
N GLN A 124 19.46 21.04 23.96
CA GLN A 124 20.65 21.52 24.69
C GLN A 124 21.31 20.48 25.62
N VAL A 125 20.87 19.22 25.64
CA VAL A 125 21.38 18.22 26.60
C VAL A 125 22.28 17.15 25.97
N GLU A 126 22.27 16.94 24.65
CA GLU A 126 22.96 15.78 24.03
C GLU A 126 24.19 16.12 23.16
N ASP A 127 24.44 17.38 22.81
CA ASP A 127 25.65 17.76 22.06
C ASP A 127 26.89 17.99 22.97
N GLU A 128 26.80 17.70 24.28
CA GLU A 128 27.90 17.89 25.25
C GLU A 128 28.51 16.57 25.80
N VAL A 129 28.17 15.40 25.22
CA VAL A 129 28.77 14.12 25.66
C VAL A 129 29.39 13.38 24.47
N ASP A 130 30.53 13.88 24.02
CA ASP A 130 31.59 13.05 23.41
C ASP A 130 32.93 13.75 23.71
N GLU A 131 33.49 13.39 24.87
CA GLU A 131 34.90 13.59 25.25
C GLU A 131 35.64 12.25 25.14
#